data_AF-A0A2P1PNR9-F1
#
_entry.id   AF-A0A2P1PNR9-F1
#
_cell.length_a   1.000
_cell.length_b   1.000
_cell.length_c   1.000
_cell.angle_alpha   90.00
_cell.angle_beta   90.00
_cell.angle_gamma   90.00
#
_symmetry.space_group_name_H-M   'P 1'
#
loop_
_entity.id
_entity.type
_entity.pdbx_description
1 polymer ?
#
loop_
_entity_poly.entity_id
_entity_poly.type
_entity_poly.pdbx_seq_one_letter_code
_entity_poly.pdbx_strand_id
1 'polypeptide(L)'
;MLAFVSMTARAEAVLSCEEVDQMGEALTALGIAMDDENAEIGVGSEEEDALRQVVEGLATIAGAEGDEDLANASLAMAEAWDNRDRDAYTDALAEAVAKLAVISVNECEQ
;
A
#
# COMPACT_ATOMS: atom_id res chain seq x y z
N MET A 1 -19.44 17.73 -39.59
CA MET A 1 -18.22 17.87 -38.78
C MET A 1 -18.69 18.10 -37.35
N LEU A 2 -18.88 17.04 -36.57
CA LEU A 2 -19.28 17.14 -35.17
C LEU A 2 -18.24 16.38 -34.36
N ALA A 3 -17.52 17.13 -33.54
CA ALA A 3 -16.40 16.67 -32.74
C ALA A 3 -16.86 15.60 -31.76
N PHE A 4 -16.19 14.45 -31.80
CA PHE A 4 -16.20 13.49 -30.69
C PHE A 4 -15.55 14.19 -29.51
N VAL A 5 -16.34 14.59 -28.52
CA VAL A 5 -15.83 14.90 -27.19
C VAL A 5 -15.45 13.56 -26.59
N SER A 6 -14.16 13.22 -26.64
CA SER A 6 -13.61 12.15 -25.82
C SER A 6 -13.80 12.57 -24.37
N MET A 7 -14.85 12.07 -23.74
CA MET A 7 -14.91 11.95 -22.29
C MET A 7 -13.82 10.94 -21.93
N THR A 8 -12.62 11.43 -21.66
CA THR A 8 -11.71 10.74 -20.74
C THR A 8 -12.45 10.73 -19.41
N ALA A 9 -13.21 9.66 -19.18
CA ALA A 9 -13.54 9.26 -17.82
C ALA A 9 -12.19 9.00 -17.16
N ARG A 10 -11.66 10.02 -16.47
CA ARG A 10 -10.72 9.74 -15.39
C ARG A 10 -11.52 8.82 -14.48
N ALA A 11 -11.04 7.60 -14.27
CA ALA A 11 -11.46 6.84 -13.11
C ALA A 11 -11.41 7.84 -11.96
N GLU A 12 -12.55 8.13 -11.33
CA GLU A 12 -12.50 8.89 -10.09
C GLU A 12 -11.63 8.03 -9.19
N ALA A 13 -10.48 8.57 -8.77
CA ALA A 13 -9.63 7.96 -7.75
C ALA A 13 -10.56 7.42 -6.68
N VAL A 14 -10.54 6.11 -6.48
CA VAL A 14 -11.52 5.47 -5.60
C VAL A 14 -11.23 5.87 -4.15
N LEU A 15 -9.99 6.32 -3.88
CA LEU A 15 -9.58 6.98 -2.64
C LEU A 15 -9.38 8.48 -2.80
N SER A 16 -9.67 9.20 -1.73
CA SER A 16 -9.25 10.58 -1.58
C SER A 16 -7.74 10.67 -1.34
N CYS A 17 -7.15 11.78 -1.74
CA CYS A 17 -5.74 12.05 -1.51
C CYS A 17 -5.33 12.02 -0.04
N GLU A 18 -6.24 12.40 0.84
CA GLU A 18 -6.05 12.33 2.28
C GLU A 18 -5.92 10.87 2.76
N GLU A 19 -6.66 9.93 2.15
CA GLU A 19 -6.55 8.50 2.46
C GLU A 19 -5.24 7.89 1.94
N VAL A 20 -4.82 8.29 0.73
CA VAL A 20 -3.53 7.85 0.15
C VAL A 20 -2.36 8.36 1.01
N ASP A 21 -2.40 9.62 1.46
CA ASP A 21 -1.37 10.20 2.31
C ASP A 21 -1.33 9.54 3.70
N GLN A 22 -2.48 9.33 4.34
CA GLN A 22 -2.56 8.63 5.63
C GLN A 22 -1.97 7.21 5.55
N MET A 23 -2.19 6.52 4.43
CA MET A 23 -1.61 5.20 4.22
C MET A 23 -0.11 5.25 3.93
N GLY A 24 0.37 6.24 3.18
CA GLY A 24 1.81 6.46 2.99
C GLY A 24 2.53 6.71 4.31
N GLU A 25 1.94 7.49 5.21
CA GLU A 25 2.46 7.73 6.56
C GLU A 25 2.45 6.46 7.41
N ALA A 26 1.34 5.70 7.39
CA ALA A 26 1.24 4.43 8.12
C ALA A 26 2.30 3.42 7.66
N LEU A 27 2.49 3.26 6.34
CA LEU A 27 3.51 2.38 5.78
C LEU A 27 4.93 2.83 6.15
N THR A 28 5.19 4.14 6.14
CA THR A 28 6.48 4.69 6.55
C THR A 28 6.76 4.42 8.03
N ALA A 29 5.77 4.60 8.91
CA ALA A 29 5.89 4.30 10.33
C ALA A 29 6.16 2.81 10.57
N LEU A 30 5.49 1.93 9.83
CA LEU A 30 5.76 0.49 9.87
C LEU A 30 7.16 0.16 9.39
N GLY A 31 7.64 0.81 8.33
CA GLY A 31 9.00 0.60 7.83
C GLY A 31 10.04 0.95 8.88
N ILE A 32 9.85 2.06 9.60
CA ILE A 32 10.73 2.47 10.70
C ILE A 32 10.67 1.47 11.87
N ALA A 33 9.47 0.96 12.21
CA ALA A 33 9.33 -0.04 13.27
C ALA A 33 10.02 -1.37 12.91
N MET A 34 9.97 -1.76 11.63
CA MET A 34 10.59 -2.98 11.12
C MET A 34 12.10 -2.82 10.83
N ASP A 35 12.61 -1.58 10.76
CA ASP A 35 14.05 -1.30 10.60
C ASP A 35 14.87 -1.67 11.85
N ASP A 36 14.23 -1.89 13.01
CA ASP A 36 14.90 -2.51 14.15
C ASP A 36 15.34 -3.94 13.79
N GLU A 37 16.64 -4.20 13.89
CA GLU A 37 17.25 -5.50 13.62
C GLU A 37 16.74 -6.62 14.57
N ASN A 38 16.11 -6.24 15.68
CA ASN A 38 15.50 -7.13 16.65
C ASN A 38 13.97 -7.16 16.56
N ALA A 39 13.36 -6.47 15.58
CA ALA A 39 11.92 -6.54 15.37
C ALA A 39 11.54 -7.99 14.99
N GLU A 40 10.83 -8.66 15.87
CA GLU A 40 10.28 -9.97 15.59
C GLU A 40 8.93 -9.82 14.88
N ILE A 41 8.80 -10.46 13.71
CA ILE A 41 7.49 -10.75 13.13
C ILE A 41 6.89 -11.91 13.94
N GLY A 42 5.84 -11.62 14.71
CA GLY A 42 5.27 -12.55 15.66
C GLY A 42 3.80 -12.28 15.96
N VAL A 43 3.13 -13.31 16.48
CA VAL A 43 1.66 -13.33 16.70
C VAL A 43 1.33 -12.82 18.10
N GLY A 44 0.40 -11.86 18.21
CA GLY A 44 -0.26 -11.45 19.46
C GLY A 44 0.13 -10.09 20.05
N SER A 45 0.77 -9.20 19.29
CA SER A 45 1.08 -7.82 19.73
C SER A 45 0.16 -6.78 19.07
N GLU A 46 0.06 -5.57 19.64
CA GLU A 46 -0.67 -4.46 19.02
C GLU A 46 -0.07 -4.05 17.66
N GLU A 47 1.24 -4.24 17.48
CA GLU A 47 1.89 -4.07 16.18
C GLU A 47 1.35 -5.05 15.12
N GLU A 48 0.97 -6.29 15.48
CA GLU A 48 0.35 -7.24 14.54
C GLU A 48 -0.94 -6.68 13.95
N ASP A 49 -1.85 -6.20 14.80
CA ASP A 49 -3.13 -5.69 14.35
C ASP A 49 -2.96 -4.46 13.46
N ALA A 50 -1.98 -3.61 13.74
CA ALA A 50 -1.64 -2.47 12.89
C ALA A 50 -1.09 -2.91 11.53
N LEU A 51 -0.17 -3.88 11.51
CA LEU A 51 0.45 -4.42 10.29
C LEU A 51 -0.59 -5.13 9.42
N ARG A 52 -1.48 -5.94 10.01
CA ARG A 52 -2.58 -6.61 9.31
C ARG A 52 -3.58 -5.62 8.71
N GLN A 53 -3.95 -4.59 9.46
CA GLN A 53 -4.82 -3.52 8.96
C GLN A 53 -4.20 -2.79 7.76
N VAL A 54 -2.88 -2.60 7.76
CA VAL A 54 -2.18 -1.98 6.64
C VAL A 54 -2.16 -2.88 5.41
N VAL A 55 -1.88 -4.17 5.56
CA VAL A 55 -1.95 -5.14 4.45
C VAL A 55 -3.37 -5.19 3.85
N GLU A 56 -4.40 -5.28 4.69
CA GLU A 56 -5.81 -5.24 4.27
C GLU A 56 -6.17 -3.91 3.57
N GLY A 57 -5.67 -2.79 4.09
CA GLY A 57 -5.82 -1.47 3.47
C GLY A 57 -5.18 -1.40 2.08
N LEU A 58 -3.94 -1.88 1.94
CA LEU A 58 -3.24 -1.91 0.65
C LEU A 58 -3.95 -2.76 -0.40
N ALA A 59 -4.45 -3.94 -0.01
CA ALA A 59 -5.22 -4.79 -0.90
C ALA A 59 -6.52 -4.12 -1.35
N THR A 60 -7.14 -3.35 -0.45
CA THR A 60 -8.33 -2.55 -0.76
C THR A 60 -8.02 -1.45 -1.77
N ILE A 61 -6.94 -0.69 -1.56
CA ILE A 61 -6.47 0.32 -2.53
C ILE A 61 -6.17 -0.33 -3.88
N ALA A 62 -5.42 -1.43 -3.89
CA ALA A 62 -5.04 -2.11 -5.11
C ALA A 62 -6.26 -2.56 -5.92
N GLY A 63 -7.29 -3.10 -5.26
CA GLY A 63 -8.54 -3.48 -5.91
C GLY A 63 -9.36 -2.27 -6.40
N ALA A 64 -9.27 -1.16 -5.69
CA ALA A 64 -9.95 0.08 -5.99
C ALA A 64 -9.34 0.78 -7.22
N GLU A 65 -8.02 0.86 -7.28
CA GLU A 65 -7.25 1.49 -8.36
C GLU A 65 -6.95 0.54 -9.54
N GLY A 66 -7.23 -0.76 -9.39
CA GLY A 66 -6.86 -1.78 -10.38
C GLY A 66 -5.35 -1.97 -10.52
N ASP A 67 -4.60 -1.70 -9.45
CA ASP A 67 -3.14 -1.82 -9.40
C ASP A 67 -2.74 -3.24 -8.97
N GLU A 68 -2.47 -4.09 -9.96
CA GLU A 68 -2.02 -5.48 -9.73
C GLU A 68 -0.68 -5.55 -8.97
N ASP A 69 0.20 -4.56 -9.14
CA ASP A 69 1.51 -4.57 -8.47
C ASP A 69 1.35 -4.23 -6.98
N LEU A 70 0.47 -3.28 -6.63
CA LEU A 70 0.14 -3.00 -5.24
C LEU A 70 -0.56 -4.17 -4.56
N ALA A 71 -1.42 -4.91 -5.29
CA ALA A 71 -2.05 -6.12 -4.79
C ALA A 71 -1.01 -7.21 -4.50
N ASN A 72 -0.04 -7.39 -5.41
CA ASN A 72 1.04 -8.35 -5.24
C ASN A 72 1.97 -7.97 -4.07
N ALA A 73 2.29 -6.69 -3.89
CA ALA A 73 3.09 -6.22 -2.76
C ALA A 73 2.37 -6.46 -1.43
N SER A 74 1.07 -6.16 -1.35
CA SER A 74 0.23 -6.48 -0.18
C SER A 74 0.22 -7.99 0.13
N LEU A 75 0.04 -8.83 -0.89
CA LEU A 75 0.09 -10.29 -0.73
C LEU A 75 1.47 -10.76 -0.24
N ALA A 76 2.55 -10.24 -0.81
CA ALA A 76 3.91 -10.58 -0.41
C ALA A 76 4.22 -10.19 1.04
N MET A 77 3.70 -9.05 1.50
CA MET A 77 3.76 -8.66 2.92
C MET A 77 3.01 -9.66 3.81
N ALA A 78 1.83 -10.12 3.40
CA ALA A 78 1.06 -11.13 4.15
C ALA A 78 1.80 -12.49 4.22
N GLU A 79 2.38 -12.93 3.11
CA GLU A 79 3.13 -14.19 3.05
C GLU A 79 4.42 -14.11 3.87
N ALA A 80 5.16 -13.00 3.78
CA ALA A 80 6.35 -12.76 4.58
C ALA A 80 6.01 -12.76 6.08
N TRP A 81 4.83 -12.22 6.44
CA TRP A 81 4.33 -12.25 7.79
C TRP A 81 4.10 -13.68 8.31
N ASP A 82 3.36 -14.49 7.56
CA ASP A 82 3.07 -15.88 7.92
C ASP A 82 4.35 -16.73 8.04
N ASN A 83 5.36 -16.41 7.25
CA ASN A 83 6.68 -17.05 7.27
C ASN A 83 7.62 -16.48 8.33
N ARG A 84 7.24 -15.39 9.01
CA ARG A 84 8.10 -14.60 9.92
C ARG A 84 9.40 -14.14 9.26
N ASP A 85 9.31 -13.83 7.97
CA ASP A 85 10.42 -13.39 7.15
C ASP A 85 10.45 -11.85 7.16
N ARG A 86 11.22 -11.29 8.10
CA ARG A 86 11.38 -9.84 8.25
C ARG A 86 11.89 -9.19 6.98
N ASP A 87 12.90 -9.79 6.37
CA ASP A 87 13.58 -9.21 5.21
C ASP A 87 12.61 -9.16 4.02
N ALA A 88 11.90 -10.26 3.75
CA ALA A 88 10.86 -10.28 2.73
C ALA A 88 9.72 -9.30 3.03
N TYR A 89 9.35 -9.10 4.30
CA TYR A 89 8.32 -8.14 4.69
C TYR A 89 8.77 -6.71 4.41
N THR A 90 10.01 -6.36 4.76
CA THR A 90 10.56 -5.02 4.51
C THR A 90 10.73 -4.73 3.02
N ASP A 91 11.10 -5.74 2.21
CA ASP A 91 11.20 -5.61 0.75
C ASP A 91 9.83 -5.35 0.12
N ALA A 92 8.83 -6.14 0.51
CA ALA A 92 7.45 -5.97 0.01
C ALA A 92 6.81 -4.65 0.48
N LEU A 93 7.12 -4.21 1.69
CA LEU A 93 6.70 -2.91 2.21
C LEU A 93 7.29 -1.75 1.40
N ALA A 94 8.59 -1.81 1.07
CA ALA A 94 9.23 -0.79 0.24
C ALA A 94 8.60 -0.71 -1.16
N GLU A 95 8.22 -1.86 -1.73
CA GLU A 95 7.49 -1.91 -2.99
C GLU A 95 6.10 -1.29 -2.89
N ALA A 96 5.33 -1.62 -1.84
CA ALA A 96 4.02 -1.02 -1.59
C ALA A 96 4.08 0.50 -1.41
N VAL A 97 5.07 1.03 -0.68
CA VAL A 97 5.30 2.48 -0.53
C VAL A 97 5.62 3.13 -1.88
N ALA A 98 6.48 2.52 -2.68
CA ALA A 98 6.82 3.05 -4.00
C ALA A 98 5.60 3.13 -4.93
N LYS A 99 4.71 2.13 -4.87
CA LYS A 99 3.46 2.12 -5.64
C LYS A 99 2.46 3.15 -5.15
N LEU A 100 2.27 3.28 -3.84
CA LEU A 100 1.41 4.33 -3.29
C LEU A 100 1.88 5.73 -3.68
N ALA A 101 3.20 5.97 -3.69
CA ALA A 101 3.75 7.25 -4.14
C ALA A 101 3.41 7.53 -5.62
N VAL A 102 3.42 6.52 -6.48
CA VAL A 102 3.01 6.66 -7.89
C VAL A 102 1.52 6.97 -7.99
N ILE A 103 0.66 6.33 -7.19
CA ILE A 103 -0.78 6.62 -7.12
C ILE A 103 -1.01 8.07 -6.67
N SER A 104 -0.38 8.48 -5.56
CA SER A 104 -0.47 9.86 -5.04
C SER A 104 -0.07 10.90 -6.09
N VAL A 105 1.06 10.72 -6.79
CA VAL A 105 1.49 11.63 -7.87
C VAL A 105 0.46 11.71 -9.00
N ASN A 106 -0.12 10.58 -9.41
CA ASN A 106 -1.04 10.52 -10.54
C ASN A 106 -2.43 11.12 -10.23
N GLU A 107 -2.86 11.02 -8.97
CA GLU A 107 -4.23 11.30 -8.56
C GLU A 107 -4.39 12.58 -7.73
N CYS A 108 -3.32 13.01 -7.04
CA CYS A 108 -3.38 14.05 -6.03
C CYS A 108 -2.56 15.31 -6.34
N GLU A 109 -1.49 15.18 -7.12
CA GLU A 109 -0.61 16.30 -7.46
C GLU A 109 -0.93 16.95 -8.83
N GLN A 110 -2.15 16.77 -9.37
CA GLN A 110 -2.56 17.29 -10.68
C GLN A 110 -3.03 18.75 -10.70
#